data_AF-A0A8R7JZX9-F1
#
_entry.id   AF-A0A8R7JZX9-F1
#
_cell.length_a   1.000
_cell.length_b   1.000
_cell.length_c   1.000
_cell.angle_alpha   90.00
_cell.angle_beta   90.00
_cell.angle_gamma   90.00
#
_symmetry.space_group_name_H-M   'P 1'
#
loop_
_entity.id
_entity.type
_entity.pdbx_description
1 polymer ?
#
loop_
_entity_poly.entity_id
_entity_poly.type
_entity_poly.pdbx_seq_one_letter_code
_entity_poly.pdbx_strand_id
1 'polypeptide(L)' 'MSTASTAHCNDGQLMVCAAAIISGAAPSASCCSSLRAQQGCFCQYARTPAYGGYIGSPTAHRAIVACHVAVPSC' A
#
# COMPACT_ATOMS: atom_id res chain seq x y z
N MET A 1 27.81 2.51 -8.78
CA MET A 1 26.37 2.67 -9.04
C MET A 1 25.67 1.46 -8.45
N SER A 2 25.23 1.56 -7.20
CA SER A 2 24.60 0.44 -6.50
C SER A 2 23.14 0.38 -6.92
N THR A 3 22.82 -0.51 -7.85
CA THR A 3 21.44 -0.85 -8.25
C THR A 3 20.81 -1.72 -7.17
N ALA A 4 20.66 -1.17 -5.97
CA ALA A 4 19.56 -1.57 -5.14
C ALA A 4 18.33 -0.97 -5.82
N SER A 5 17.47 -1.80 -6.37
CA SER A 5 16.06 -1.47 -6.50
C SER A 5 15.51 -1.37 -5.07
N THR A 6 16.00 -0.41 -4.28
CA THR A 6 15.24 0.17 -3.18
C THR A 6 13.98 0.62 -3.87
N ALA A 7 12.92 -0.17 -3.75
CA ALA A 7 11.58 0.34 -3.83
C ALA A 7 11.53 1.42 -2.75
N HIS A 8 12.02 2.61 -3.09
CA HIS A 8 11.91 3.79 -2.28
C HIS A 8 10.42 3.89 -2.13
N CYS A 9 9.92 3.63 -0.91
CA CYS A 9 8.50 3.54 -0.65
C CYS A 9 7.87 4.78 -1.27
N ASN A 10 7.19 4.59 -2.39
CA ASN A 10 6.80 5.67 -3.26
C ASN A 10 5.39 6.05 -2.84
N ASP A 11 5.31 7.08 -2.02
CA ASP A 11 4.06 7.60 -1.49
C ASP A 11 3.07 7.92 -2.61
N GLY A 12 3.56 8.36 -3.78
CA GLY A 12 2.74 8.62 -4.96
C GLY A 12 2.06 7.36 -5.52
N GLN A 13 2.72 6.22 -5.48
CA GLN A 13 2.12 4.95 -5.87
C GLN A 13 1.11 4.43 -4.83
N LEU A 14 1.27 4.81 -3.56
CA LEU A 14 0.25 4.59 -2.53
C LEU A 14 -0.95 5.52 -2.72
N MET A 15 -0.72 6.76 -3.20
CA MET A 15 -1.77 7.72 -3.51
C MET A 15 -2.67 7.27 -4.68
N VAL A 16 -2.13 6.53 -5.66
CA VAL A 16 -2.96 5.87 -6.69
C VAL A 16 -3.97 4.89 -6.08
N CYS A 17 -3.66 4.36 -4.90
CA CYS A 17 -4.54 3.51 -4.10
C CYS A 17 -5.34 4.25 -3.03
N ALA A 18 -5.21 5.59 -2.91
CA ALA A 18 -5.84 6.37 -1.84
C ALA A 18 -7.37 6.18 -1.84
N ALA A 19 -8.02 6.15 -3.00
CA ALA A 19 -9.47 5.89 -3.08
C ALA A 19 -9.86 4.51 -2.50
N ALA A 20 -9.01 3.51 -2.66
CA ALA A 20 -9.25 2.17 -2.12
C ALA A 20 -8.94 2.09 -0.62
N ILE A 21 -7.85 2.74 -0.18
CA ILE A 21 -7.38 2.75 1.20
C ILE A 21 -8.28 3.63 2.10
N ILE A 22 -8.63 4.83 1.63
CA ILE A 22 -9.42 5.83 2.38
C ILE A 22 -10.91 5.52 2.26
N SER A 23 -11.41 5.32 1.03
CA SER A 23 -12.85 5.21 0.77
C SER A 23 -13.35 3.77 0.68
N GLY A 24 -12.45 2.77 0.67
CA GLY A 24 -12.83 1.38 0.44
C GLY A 24 -13.29 1.09 -1.00
N ALA A 25 -12.96 1.97 -1.96
CA ALA A 25 -13.28 1.77 -3.36
C ALA A 25 -12.51 0.58 -3.96
N ALA A 26 -13.01 0.04 -5.07
CA ALA A 26 -12.32 -1.03 -5.80
C ALA A 26 -10.95 -0.54 -6.31
N PRO A 27 -9.85 -1.24 -6.01
CA PRO A 27 -8.53 -0.84 -6.48
C PRO A 27 -8.37 -1.07 -8.00
N SER A 28 -7.79 -0.10 -8.68
CA SER A 28 -7.45 -0.21 -10.11
C SER A 28 -6.28 -1.18 -10.33
N ALA A 29 -6.14 -1.73 -11.54
CA ALA A 29 -5.02 -2.62 -11.89
C ALA A 29 -3.64 -1.99 -11.60
N SER A 30 -3.46 -0.70 -11.89
CA SER A 30 -2.22 0.04 -11.56
C SER A 30 -1.98 0.16 -10.05
N CYS A 31 -3.05 0.31 -9.26
CA CYS A 31 -2.96 0.27 -7.80
C CYS A 31 -2.52 -1.11 -7.33
N CYS A 32 -3.13 -2.19 -7.82
CA CYS A 32 -2.74 -3.55 -7.42
C CYS A 32 -1.30 -3.92 -7.80
N SER A 33 -0.81 -3.50 -8.97
CA SER A 33 0.59 -3.68 -9.34
C SER A 33 1.52 -2.89 -8.43
N SER A 34 1.13 -1.68 -8.03
CA SER A 34 1.87 -0.85 -7.09
C SER A 34 1.90 -1.46 -5.67
N LEU A 35 0.77 -1.94 -5.16
CA LEU A 35 0.67 -2.59 -3.85
C LEU A 35 1.53 -3.86 -3.79
N ARG A 36 1.55 -4.67 -4.85
CA ARG A 36 2.43 -5.85 -4.94
C ARG A 36 3.91 -5.47 -4.93
N ALA A 37 4.29 -4.46 -5.72
CA ALA A 37 5.67 -3.99 -5.77
C ALA A 37 6.15 -3.39 -4.44
N GLN A 38 5.22 -2.85 -3.64
CA GLN A 38 5.50 -2.16 -2.38
C GLN A 38 5.10 -2.93 -1.11
N GLN A 39 4.92 -4.25 -1.20
CA GLN A 39 4.57 -5.07 -0.03
C GLN A 39 5.53 -4.86 1.16
N GLY A 40 6.84 -4.78 0.89
CA GLY A 40 7.85 -4.55 1.93
C GLY A 40 7.78 -3.15 2.57
N CYS A 41 7.12 -2.19 1.93
CA CYS A 41 6.97 -0.83 2.42
C CYS A 41 5.73 -0.62 3.30
N PHE A 42 4.76 -1.53 3.28
CA PHE A 42 3.54 -1.33 4.08
C PHE A 42 3.79 -1.22 5.56
N CYS A 43 4.76 -1.94 6.12
CA CYS A 43 5.13 -1.79 7.52
C CYS A 43 5.67 -0.41 7.86
N GLN A 44 6.41 0.19 6.92
CA GLN A 44 6.92 1.55 7.07
C GLN A 44 5.76 2.54 7.07
N TYR A 45 4.80 2.38 6.15
CA TYR A 45 3.60 3.20 6.12
C TYR A 45 2.70 3.00 7.36
N ALA A 46 2.55 1.76 7.82
CA ALA A 46 1.81 1.44 9.04
C ALA A 46 2.44 2.08 10.29
N ARG A 47 3.78 2.12 10.37
CA ARG A 47 4.51 2.79 11.47
C ARG A 47 4.51 4.31 11.37
N THR A 48 4.24 4.86 10.18
CA THR A 48 4.23 6.31 9.99
C THR A 48 2.93 6.87 10.56
N PRO A 49 2.93 7.74 11.58
CA PRO A 49 1.70 8.19 12.22
C PRO A 49 0.71 8.89 11.27
N ALA A 50 1.20 9.52 10.19
CA ALA A 50 0.37 10.12 9.16
C ALA A 50 -0.39 9.09 8.29
N TYR A 51 0.18 7.90 8.08
CA TYR A 51 -0.38 6.85 7.21
C TYR A 51 -0.90 5.64 7.97
N GLY A 52 -0.45 5.41 9.19
CA GLY A 52 -0.70 4.22 9.99
C GLY A 52 -2.17 4.00 10.27
N GLY A 53 -2.90 5.07 10.57
CA GLY A 53 -4.35 5.03 10.73
C GLY A 53 -5.06 4.55 9.45
N TYR A 54 -4.59 4.97 8.28
CA TYR A 54 -5.18 4.58 7.00
C TYR A 54 -4.80 3.14 6.60
N ILE A 55 -3.52 2.78 6.71
CA ILE A 55 -3.01 1.46 6.32
C ILE A 55 -3.52 0.35 7.24
N GLY A 56 -3.66 0.62 8.53
CA GLY A 56 -4.25 -0.32 9.50
C GLY A 56 -5.77 -0.35 9.48
N SER A 57 -6.43 0.49 8.67
CA SER A 57 -7.88 0.49 8.57
C SER A 57 -8.43 -0.73 7.81
N PRO A 58 -9.64 -1.20 8.15
CA PRO A 58 -10.27 -2.31 7.44
C PRO A 58 -10.48 -2.05 5.95
N THR A 59 -10.63 -0.79 5.52
CA THR A 59 -10.68 -0.40 4.11
C THR A 59 -9.37 -0.68 3.37
N ALA A 60 -8.21 -0.35 3.96
CA ALA A 60 -6.91 -0.68 3.40
C ALA A 60 -6.72 -2.20 3.30
N HIS A 61 -7.07 -2.95 4.34
CA HIS A 61 -7.02 -4.41 4.29
C HIS A 61 -7.89 -4.98 3.17
N ARG A 62 -9.11 -4.46 2.97
CA ARG A 62 -9.96 -4.88 1.84
C ARG A 62 -9.34 -4.56 0.49
N ALA A 63 -8.74 -3.39 0.31
CA ALA A 63 -8.05 -3.02 -0.93
C ALA A 63 -6.86 -3.94 -1.22
N ILE A 64 -6.08 -4.29 -0.19
CA ILE A 64 -4.94 -5.20 -0.27
C ILE A 64 -5.40 -6.61 -0.67
N VAL A 65 -6.44 -7.14 0.00
CA VAL A 65 -7.01 -8.46 -0.30
C VAL A 65 -7.64 -8.49 -1.70
N ALA A 66 -8.33 -7.44 -2.12
CA ALA A 66 -8.91 -7.32 -3.46
C ALA A 66 -7.86 -7.37 -4.57
N CYS A 67 -6.62 -6.96 -4.28
CA CYS A 67 -5.49 -7.04 -5.19
C CYS A 67 -4.71 -8.37 -5.11
N HIS A 68 -5.19 -9.35 -4.35
CA HIS A 68 -4.48 -10.60 -4.03
C HIS A 68 -3.09 -10.37 -3.40
N VAL A 69 -2.98 -9.31 -2.61
CA VAL A 69 -1.79 -8.96 -1.83
C VAL A 69 -1.99 -9.47 -0.42
N ALA A 70 -0.95 -10.06 0.18
CA ALA A 70 -1.01 -10.46 1.58
C ALA A 70 -1.15 -9.23 2.47
N VAL A 71 -2.05 -9.29 3.46
CA VAL A 71 -2.19 -8.22 4.45
C VAL A 71 -0.89 -8.12 5.24
N PRO A 72 -0.24 -6.94 5.25
CA PRO A 72 1.04 -6.75 5.92
C PRO A 72 0.86 -6.94 7.43
N SER A 73 1.55 -7.94 7.99
CA SER A 73 1.60 -8.18 9.43
C SER A 73 2.82 -7.46 9.99
N CYS A 74 2.57 -6.24 10.45
CA CYS A 74 3.53 -5.35 11.07
C CYS A 74 2.96 -4.95 12.43
#